data_AF-A0A5E4JN35-F1
#
_entry.id   AF-A0A5E4JN35-F1
#
_cell.length_a   1.000
_cell.length_b   1.000
_cell.length_c   1.000
_cell.angle_alpha   90.00
_cell.angle_beta   90.00
_cell.angle_gamma   90.00
#
_symmetry.space_group_name_H-M   'P 1'
#
loop_
_entity.id
_entity.type
_entity.pdbx_description
1 polymer ?
#
loop_
_entity_poly.entity_id
_entity_poly.type
_entity_poly.pdbx_seq_one_letter_code
_entity_poly.pdbx_strand_id
1 'polypeptide(L)'
;MVSQLSNEQRVLFPKGEQRKFLDLVVGQLNCISVRGILQFGFDIPYCTLKNYYTQRRLLPKGFFENLCHLARIDKNQLDIKYIDPNWGQVLGGKKSRRKV
;
A
#
# COMPACT_ATOMS: atom_id res chain seq x y z
N MET A 1 11.03 1.25 -17.14
CA MET A 1 11.90 0.36 -16.35
C MET A 1 11.12 -0.09 -15.12
N VAL A 2 11.13 -1.41 -14.88
CA VAL A 2 10.51 -2.20 -13.79
C VAL A 2 8.97 -2.19 -13.71
N SER A 3 8.36 -3.00 -14.57
CA SER A 3 7.08 -3.64 -14.33
C SER A 3 7.23 -4.73 -13.24
N GLN A 4 6.93 -4.41 -11.98
CA GLN A 4 6.79 -5.41 -10.91
C GLN A 4 5.60 -5.06 -10.01
N LEU A 5 4.40 -5.50 -10.41
CA LEU A 5 3.22 -5.46 -9.53
C LEU A 5 2.57 -6.84 -9.34
N SER A 6 3.25 -7.93 -9.75
CA SER A 6 2.60 -9.25 -9.85
C SER A 6 2.90 -10.24 -8.71
N ASN A 7 3.79 -9.97 -7.73
CA ASN A 7 4.00 -10.91 -6.61
C ASN A 7 4.66 -10.31 -5.36
N GLU A 8 4.37 -9.05 -5.02
CA GLU A 8 4.91 -8.45 -3.80
C GLU A 8 3.99 -8.67 -2.60
N GLN A 9 4.60 -9.04 -1.46
CA GLN A 9 3.95 -9.04 -0.16
C GLN A 9 3.26 -7.69 0.10
N ARG A 10 2.18 -7.71 0.86
CA ARG A 10 1.46 -6.51 1.29
C ARG A 10 1.82 -6.16 2.71
N VAL A 11 1.79 -4.88 3.02
CA VAL A 11 2.02 -4.37 4.37
C VAL A 11 0.67 -4.15 5.04
N LEU A 12 0.42 -4.90 6.10
CA LEU A 12 -0.74 -4.78 6.97
C LEU A 12 -0.39 -3.84 8.13
N PHE A 13 -1.14 -2.75 8.21
CA PHE A 13 -1.09 -1.83 9.34
C PHE A 13 -2.27 -2.08 10.29
N PRO A 14 -2.12 -1.77 11.59
CA PRO A 14 -3.24 -1.62 12.50
C PRO A 14 -4.24 -0.58 11.97
N LYS A 15 -5.51 -0.72 12.39
CA LYS A 15 -6.59 0.15 11.91
C LYS A 15 -6.27 1.61 12.19
N GLY A 16 -6.27 2.46 11.14
CA GLY A 16 -5.94 3.87 11.27
C GLY A 16 -4.45 4.20 11.03
N GLU A 17 -3.54 3.27 11.25
CA GLU A 17 -2.09 3.54 11.21
C GLU A 17 -1.54 3.75 9.80
N GLN A 18 -2.08 3.05 8.78
CA GLN A 18 -1.65 3.27 7.39
C GLN A 18 -1.89 4.70 6.91
N ARG A 19 -2.97 5.35 7.40
CA ARG A 19 -3.26 6.74 7.07
C ARG A 19 -2.26 7.67 7.76
N LYS A 20 -2.03 7.46 9.06
CA LYS A 20 -1.03 8.21 9.84
C LYS A 20 0.37 8.08 9.25
N PHE A 21 0.75 6.89 8.78
CA PHE A 21 2.00 6.66 8.08
C PHE A 21 2.11 7.54 6.83
N LEU A 22 1.06 7.60 6.00
CA LEU A 22 1.07 8.45 4.81
C LEU A 22 1.06 9.95 5.15
N ASP A 23 0.35 10.37 6.19
CA ASP A 23 0.40 11.74 6.69
C ASP A 23 1.81 12.10 7.20
N LEU A 24 2.48 11.17 7.90
CA LEU A 24 3.87 11.31 8.35
C LEU A 24 4.83 11.46 7.15
N VAL A 25 4.68 10.61 6.13
CA VAL A 25 5.47 10.68 4.89
C VAL A 25 5.26 12.04 4.20
N VAL A 26 4.03 12.53 4.11
CA VAL A 26 3.72 13.85 3.53
C VAL A 26 4.42 14.96 4.30
N GLY A 27 4.41 14.91 5.63
CA GLY A 27 5.10 15.87 6.49
C GLY A 27 6.63 15.84 6.31
N GLN A 28 7.23 14.64 6.30
CA GLN A 28 8.68 14.46 6.12
C GLN A 28 9.16 14.91 4.73
N LEU A 29 8.37 14.65 3.70
CA LEU A 29 8.66 15.06 2.32
C LEU A 29 8.27 16.51 2.02
N ASN A 30 7.81 17.26 3.04
CA ASN A 30 7.34 18.64 2.91
C ASN A 30 6.32 18.84 1.77
N CYS A 31 5.41 17.88 1.63
CA CYS A 31 4.37 17.89 0.62
C CYS A 31 3.10 18.56 1.16
N ILE A 32 2.37 19.29 0.30
CA ILE A 32 1.09 19.92 0.68
C ILE A 32 0.00 18.86 0.91
N SER A 33 0.09 17.73 0.21
CA SER A 33 -0.90 16.66 0.29
C SER A 33 -0.33 15.31 -0.14
N VAL A 34 -1.10 14.25 0.07
CA VAL A 34 -0.80 12.89 -0.40
C VAL A 34 -0.54 12.85 -1.91
N ARG A 35 -1.22 13.69 -2.71
CA ARG A 35 -0.98 13.78 -4.16
C ARG A 35 0.45 14.23 -4.47
N GLY A 36 1.06 15.04 -3.60
CA GLY A 36 2.45 15.48 -3.73
C GLY A 36 3.44 14.33 -3.74
N ILE A 37 3.14 13.18 -3.12
CA ILE A 37 4.00 12.00 -3.17
C ILE A 37 4.27 11.54 -4.62
N LEU A 38 3.33 11.77 -5.55
CA LEU A 38 3.50 11.36 -6.95
C LEU A 38 4.62 12.12 -7.67
N GLN A 39 5.04 13.28 -7.17
CA GLN A 39 6.11 14.07 -7.78
C GLN A 39 7.49 13.39 -7.70
N PHE A 40 7.65 12.41 -6.79
CA PHE A 40 8.90 11.67 -6.60
C PHE A 40 9.09 10.52 -7.63
N GLY A 41 8.27 10.48 -8.69
CA GLY A 41 8.46 9.55 -9.82
C GLY A 41 7.82 8.17 -9.64
N PHE A 42 6.83 8.04 -8.76
CA PHE A 42 6.11 6.77 -8.61
C PHE A 42 5.15 6.53 -9.77
N ASP A 43 5.23 5.34 -10.37
CA ASP A 43 4.32 4.87 -11.42
C ASP A 43 3.02 4.30 -10.82
N ILE A 44 2.32 5.12 -10.04
CA ILE A 44 0.99 4.78 -9.52
C ILE A 44 0.02 5.93 -9.79
N PRO A 45 -1.21 5.63 -10.26
CA PRO A 45 -2.21 6.67 -10.45
C PRO A 45 -2.72 7.17 -9.09
N TYR A 46 -3.10 8.45 -9.04
CA TYR A 46 -3.63 9.07 -7.82
C TYR A 46 -4.80 8.31 -7.20
N CYS A 47 -5.69 7.71 -8.01
CA CYS A 47 -6.80 6.89 -7.52
C CYS A 47 -6.32 5.70 -6.67
N THR A 48 -5.22 5.06 -7.07
CA THR A 48 -4.60 3.96 -6.31
C THR A 48 -4.00 4.47 -5.01
N LEU A 49 -3.29 5.60 -5.05
CA LEU A 49 -2.73 6.23 -3.86
C LEU A 49 -3.83 6.64 -2.86
N LYS A 50 -4.95 7.17 -3.34
CA LYS A 50 -6.14 7.50 -2.53
C LYS A 50 -6.76 6.25 -1.89
N ASN A 51 -6.75 5.11 -2.58
CA ASN A 51 -7.21 3.84 -2.00
C ASN A 51 -6.31 3.38 -0.86
N TYR A 52 -4.99 3.58 -0.98
CA TYR A 52 -4.07 3.33 0.14
C TYR A 52 -4.32 4.30 1.29
N TYR A 53 -4.52 5.59 1.00
CA TYR A 53 -4.81 6.58 2.04
C TYR A 53 -6.09 6.27 2.84
N THR A 54 -7.14 5.85 2.13
CA THR A 54 -8.42 5.48 2.73
C THR A 54 -8.47 4.06 3.29
N GLN A 55 -7.33 3.35 3.31
CA GLN A 55 -7.20 1.98 3.83
C GLN A 55 -8.13 0.96 3.14
N ARG A 56 -8.58 1.26 1.92
CA ARG A 56 -9.36 0.34 1.09
C ARG A 56 -8.47 -0.74 0.47
N ARG A 57 -7.18 -0.47 0.35
CA ARG A 57 -6.16 -1.40 -0.15
C ARG A 57 -4.93 -1.32 0.74
N LEU A 58 -4.26 -2.46 0.88
CA LEU A 58 -2.96 -2.55 1.54
C LEU A 58 -1.85 -2.08 0.63
N LEU A 59 -0.83 -1.46 1.21
CA LEU A 59 0.35 -1.00 0.49
C LEU A 59 1.16 -2.21 -0.02
N PRO A 60 1.62 -2.22 -1.28
CA PRO A 60 2.68 -3.14 -1.71
C PRO A 60 3.95 -2.89 -0.89
N LYS A 61 4.68 -3.95 -0.57
CA LYS A 61 5.93 -3.88 0.19
C LYS A 61 6.97 -2.97 -0.48
N GLY A 62 7.21 -3.12 -1.79
CA GLY A 62 8.19 -2.28 -2.49
C GLY A 62 7.82 -0.81 -2.44
N PHE A 63 6.54 -0.48 -2.59
CA PHE A 63 6.07 0.90 -2.47
C PHE A 63 6.24 1.44 -1.04
N PHE A 64 5.92 0.65 -0.01
CA PHE A 64 6.13 1.03 1.39
C PHE A 64 7.62 1.29 1.70
N GLU A 65 8.51 0.40 1.29
CA GLU A 65 9.95 0.52 1.53
C GLU A 65 10.53 1.75 0.83
N ASN A 66 10.08 2.05 -0.40
CA ASN A 66 10.47 3.26 -1.11
C ASN A 66 10.03 4.53 -0.37
N LEU A 67 8.81 4.56 0.18
CA LEU A 67 8.35 5.69 0.99
C LEU A 67 9.17 5.84 2.27
N CYS A 68 9.47 4.75 2.97
CA CYS A 68 10.34 4.78 4.15
C CYS A 68 11.74 5.33 3.80
N HIS A 69 12.31 4.89 2.69
CA HIS A 69 13.61 5.36 2.22
C HIS A 69 13.60 6.87 1.89
N LEU A 70 12.61 7.33 1.12
CA LEU A 70 12.49 8.74 0.76
C LEU A 70 12.23 9.65 1.97
N ALA A 71 11.30 9.25 2.85
CA ALA A 71 10.90 10.02 4.02
C ALA A 71 11.83 9.83 5.23
N ARG A 72 12.89 9.02 5.10
CA ARG A 72 13.84 8.66 6.17
C ARG A 72 13.14 8.14 7.44
N ILE A 73 12.10 7.33 7.26
CA ILE A 73 11.34 6.73 8.37
C ILE A 73 11.92 5.36 8.69
N ASP A 74 12.22 5.11 9.97
CA ASP A 74 12.62 3.79 10.43
C ASP A 74 11.42 2.85 10.48
N LYS A 75 11.46 1.80 9.66
CA LYS A 75 10.43 0.76 9.59
C LYS A 75 10.27 -0.01 10.91
N ASN A 76 11.30 -0.09 11.75
CA ASN A 76 11.25 -0.84 13.01
C ASN A 76 10.40 -0.16 14.07
N GLN A 77 10.10 1.14 13.91
CA GLN A 77 9.23 1.90 14.80
C GLN A 77 7.75 1.70 14.49
N LEU A 78 7.42 1.05 13.37
CA LEU A 78 6.06 0.83 12.92
C LEU A 78 5.61 -0.60 13.28
N ASP A 79 4.45 -0.72 13.93
CA ASP A 79 3.80 -2.03 14.12
C ASP A 79 3.17 -2.45 12.79
N ILE A 80 3.90 -3.22 11.99
CA ILE A 80 3.46 -3.70 10.67
C ILE A 80 3.65 -5.20 10.54
N LYS A 81 2.78 -5.83 9.75
CA LYS A 81 2.90 -7.24 9.37
C LYS A 81 2.97 -7.37 7.86
N TYR A 82 3.88 -8.20 7.37
CA TYR A 82 3.92 -8.56 5.96
C TYR A 82 2.99 -9.76 5.72
N ILE A 83 2.12 -9.63 4.74
CA ILE A 83 1.14 -10.67 4.38
C ILE A 83 1.23 -10.99 2.89
N ASP A 84 0.66 -12.13 2.50
CA ASP A 84 0.63 -12.54 1.11
C ASP A 84 -0.23 -11.62 0.23
N PRO A 85 0.12 -11.47 -1.07
CA PRO A 85 -0.61 -10.62 -2.00
C PRO A 85 -2.09 -10.99 -2.17
N ASN A 86 -2.41 -12.27 -2.02
CA ASN A 86 -3.77 -12.81 -2.18
C ASN A 86 -4.55 -12.84 -0.86
N TRP A 87 -4.05 -12.21 0.21
CA TRP A 87 -4.70 -12.23 1.51
C TRP A 87 -6.10 -11.62 1.44
N GLY A 88 -7.11 -12.37 1.88
CA GLY A 88 -8.51 -11.96 1.82
C GLY A 88 -9.15 -12.05 0.42
N GLN A 89 -8.40 -12.44 -0.61
CA GLN A 89 -8.97 -12.76 -1.91
C GLN A 89 -9.52 -14.19 -1.88
N VAL A 90 -10.84 -14.33 -1.94
CA VAL A 90 -11.47 -15.62 -2.21
C VAL A 90 -11.08 -16.00 -3.64
N LEU A 91 -10.29 -17.06 -3.81
CA LEU A 91 -10.07 -17.70 -5.12
C LEU A 91 -11.43 -18.16 -5.63
N GLY A 92 -12.04 -17.37 -6.50
CA GLY A 92 -13.43 -17.55 -6.89
C GLY A 92 -13.67 -18.86 -7.64
N GLY A 93 -14.78 -19.52 -7.32
CA GLY A 93 -15.67 -20.00 -8.39
C GLY A 93 -15.75 -21.50 -8.67
N LYS A 94 -15.87 -22.36 -7.65
CA LYS A 94 -16.68 -23.59 -7.81
C LYS A 94 -17.89 -23.54 -6.88
N LYS A 95 -18.79 -22.56 -7.08
CA LYS A 95 -20.19 -22.77 -6.69
C LYS A 95 -20.73 -23.82 -7.65
N SER A 96 -20.82 -25.05 -7.15
CA SER A 96 -21.39 -26.22 -7.82
C SER A 96 -22.59 -25.84 -8.70
N ARG A 97 -22.57 -26.25 -9.98
CA ARG A 97 -23.78 -26.21 -10.81
C ARG A 97 -24.77 -27.16 -10.14
N ARG A 98 -25.80 -26.62 -9.46
CA ARG A 98 -26.95 -27.40 -9.04
C ARG A 98 -27.58 -27.93 -10.33
N LYS A 99 -27.51 -29.25 -10.59
CA LYS A 99 -28.36 -29.87 -11.62
C LYS A 99 -29.79 -29.65 -11.15
N VAL A 100 -30.52 -28.78 -11.85
CA VAL A 100 -31.98 -28.80 -11.88
C VAL A 100 -32.35 -29.59 -13.13
#